data_AF-A0A2G2J5S2-F1
#
_entry.id   AF-A0A2G2J5S2-F1
#
_cell.length_a   1.000
_cell.length_b   1.000
_cell.length_c   1.000
_cell.angle_alpha   90.00
_cell.angle_beta   90.00
_cell.angle_gamma   90.00
#
_symmetry.space_group_name_H-M   'P 1'
#
loop_
_entity.id
_entity.type
_entity.pdbx_description
1 polymer ?
#
loop_
_entity_poly.entity_id
_entity_poly.type
_entity_poly.pdbx_seq_one_letter_code
_entity_poly.pdbx_strand_id
1 'polypeptide(L)'
;MLDNIWTEYLCEQLADRLATYKPPQHEYQSLPERWIAMSLLQKAIRRSDTQEALRAGQYLLNLDYRMFWRRLCVIAWEDISFGDFDLCGMVTAAAGSKRWREKVGGEWKIASYLIRQLCTVPKNRVTDDIVTIVDHDVSLEAIREALANASVETVMSMANALSEPFSHRVIAAWYALGTDKFASEVLYRRKGDVERFFTCFDTEQCPEHVLAICRVGVSRSGTILPAIIPLLWNDWRQVSEPLGAKSDTDLSTYQISTIPRYAFDGHTRAGRRYLYWLVNQSPELREYLHTVISKTDRNALLRELCFKVLSAMCTDRQAWDVTDRIRHQADQVGYGLTAAQISDGMRILQTSMNAHPMTEKHL
;
A
#
# COMPACT_ATOMS: atom_id res chain seq x y z
N MET A 1 16.81 -18.39 -11.94
CA MET A 1 16.19 -19.48 -12.73
C MET A 1 14.78 -19.76 -12.22
N LEU A 2 14.61 -19.99 -10.91
CA LEU A 2 13.29 -20.19 -10.29
C LEU A 2 12.30 -19.03 -10.51
N ASP A 3 12.77 -17.77 -10.46
CA ASP A 3 11.90 -16.60 -10.67
C ASP A 3 11.16 -16.62 -12.02
N ASN A 4 11.84 -17.08 -13.07
CA ASN A 4 11.23 -17.19 -14.41
C ASN A 4 10.16 -18.28 -14.43
N ILE A 5 10.41 -19.42 -13.80
CA ILE A 5 9.48 -20.55 -13.74
C ILE A 5 8.17 -20.11 -13.07
N TRP A 6 8.24 -19.44 -11.92
CA TRP A 6 7.04 -18.97 -11.22
C TRP A 6 6.32 -17.84 -11.96
N THR A 7 7.07 -16.93 -12.58
CA THR A 7 6.49 -15.86 -13.40
C THR A 7 5.75 -16.44 -14.61
N GLU A 8 6.33 -17.43 -15.28
CA GLU A 8 5.71 -18.14 -16.41
C GLU A 8 4.47 -18.91 -15.97
N TYR A 9 4.54 -19.67 -14.89
CA TYR A 9 3.41 -20.38 -14.30
C TYR A 9 2.23 -19.46 -13.97
N LEU A 10 2.50 -18.31 -13.32
CA LEU A 10 1.46 -17.32 -13.01
C LEU A 10 0.89 -16.66 -14.27
N CYS A 11 1.72 -16.43 -15.29
CA CYS A 11 1.25 -15.95 -16.59
C CYS A 11 0.35 -16.97 -17.28
N GLU A 12 0.68 -18.26 -17.23
CA GLU A 12 -0.15 -19.33 -17.80
C GLU A 12 -1.51 -19.42 -17.11
N GLN A 13 -1.52 -19.47 -15.78
CA GLN A 13 -2.78 -19.44 -15.01
C GLN A 13 -3.63 -18.21 -15.36
N LEU A 14 -3.00 -17.04 -15.46
CA LEU A 14 -3.71 -15.81 -15.84
C LEU A 14 -4.25 -15.90 -17.27
N ALA A 15 -3.50 -16.47 -18.22
CA ALA A 15 -3.95 -16.67 -19.59
C ALA A 15 -5.20 -17.57 -19.66
N ASP A 16 -5.25 -18.64 -18.87
CA ASP A 16 -6.41 -19.53 -18.78
C ASP A 16 -7.65 -18.79 -18.27
N ARG A 17 -7.50 -17.99 -17.21
CA ARG A 17 -8.59 -17.15 -16.67
C ARG A 17 -9.06 -16.10 -17.69
N LEU A 18 -8.16 -15.60 -18.52
CA LEU A 18 -8.46 -14.61 -19.56
C LEU A 18 -9.11 -15.21 -20.81
N ALA A 19 -9.07 -16.53 -21.01
CA ALA A 19 -9.61 -17.17 -22.21
C ALA A 19 -11.13 -16.90 -22.36
N THR A 20 -11.86 -16.91 -21.25
CA THR A 20 -13.32 -16.69 -21.20
C THR A 20 -13.69 -15.25 -20.80
N TYR A 21 -12.74 -14.45 -20.31
CA TYR A 21 -12.99 -13.09 -19.87
C TYR A 21 -13.26 -12.14 -21.05
N LYS A 22 -14.40 -11.46 -21.00
CA LYS A 22 -14.76 -10.38 -21.91
C LYS A 22 -14.49 -9.04 -21.23
N PRO A 23 -13.55 -8.23 -21.74
CA PRO A 23 -13.27 -6.93 -21.14
C PRO A 23 -14.48 -6.00 -21.27
N PRO A 24 -14.73 -5.13 -20.28
CA PRO A 24 -15.75 -4.09 -20.40
C PRO A 24 -15.46 -3.19 -21.60
N GLN A 25 -16.52 -2.64 -22.20
CA GLN A 25 -16.39 -1.69 -23.29
C GLN A 25 -15.54 -0.50 -22.86
N HIS A 26 -14.73 -0.03 -23.80
CA HIS A 26 -13.78 1.04 -23.56
C HIS A 26 -14.49 2.40 -23.62
N GLU A 27 -15.12 2.81 -22.53
CA GLU A 27 -15.72 4.15 -22.40
C GLU A 27 -14.66 5.12 -21.88
N TYR A 28 -14.02 5.88 -22.79
CA TYR A 28 -13.02 6.85 -22.36
C TYR A 28 -13.68 7.96 -21.53
N GLN A 29 -13.38 7.98 -20.23
CA GLN A 29 -13.78 9.07 -19.34
C GLN A 29 -12.53 9.84 -18.92
N SER A 30 -12.51 11.13 -19.24
CA SER A 30 -11.40 11.99 -18.82
C SER A 30 -11.40 12.20 -17.30
N LEU A 31 -10.21 12.15 -16.70
CA LEU A 31 -9.95 12.60 -15.34
C LEU A 31 -9.10 13.87 -15.39
N PRO A 32 -9.27 14.80 -14.44
CA PRO A 32 -8.66 16.13 -14.49
C PRO A 32 -7.13 16.10 -14.39
N GLU A 33 -6.57 15.18 -13.61
CA GLU A 33 -5.12 15.04 -13.48
C GLU A 33 -4.69 13.59 -13.18
N ARG A 34 -3.48 13.24 -13.61
CA ARG A 34 -2.89 11.91 -13.40
C ARG A 34 -2.79 11.49 -11.93
N TRP A 35 -2.56 12.44 -11.03
CA TRP A 35 -2.40 12.18 -9.60
C TRP A 35 -3.73 11.81 -8.94
N ILE A 36 -4.83 12.45 -9.37
CA ILE A 36 -6.18 12.04 -8.98
C ILE A 36 -6.46 10.65 -9.52
N ALA A 37 -6.13 10.35 -10.77
CA ALA A 37 -6.35 9.01 -11.32
C ALA A 37 -5.58 7.91 -10.57
N MET A 38 -4.31 8.14 -10.19
CA MET A 38 -3.55 7.18 -9.37
C MET A 38 -4.17 7.00 -7.98
N SER A 39 -4.53 8.11 -7.34
CA SER A 39 -5.19 8.10 -6.02
C SER A 39 -6.53 7.35 -6.08
N LEU A 40 -7.33 7.61 -7.12
CA LEU A 40 -8.62 6.98 -7.38
C LEU A 40 -8.46 5.48 -7.62
N LEU A 41 -7.56 5.05 -8.51
CA LEU A 41 -7.33 3.63 -8.81
C LEU A 41 -7.05 2.82 -7.52
N GLN A 42 -6.11 3.32 -6.71
CA GLN A 42 -5.69 2.65 -5.48
C GLN A 42 -6.82 2.58 -4.44
N LYS A 43 -7.45 3.71 -4.15
CA LYS A 43 -8.51 3.76 -3.13
C LYS A 43 -9.79 3.06 -3.57
N ALA A 44 -10.12 3.10 -4.87
CA ALA A 44 -11.25 2.38 -5.41
C ALA A 44 -11.03 0.86 -5.29
N ILE A 45 -9.81 0.36 -5.58
CA ILE A 45 -9.46 -1.06 -5.34
C ILE A 45 -9.59 -1.41 -3.85
N ARG A 46 -8.95 -0.64 -2.96
CA ARG A 46 -9.02 -0.79 -1.50
C ARG A 46 -10.44 -0.78 -0.93
N ARG A 47 -11.35 -0.06 -1.58
CA ARG A 47 -12.77 0.07 -1.21
C ARG A 47 -13.70 -0.84 -2.02
N SER A 48 -13.15 -1.71 -2.87
CA SER A 48 -13.90 -2.61 -3.74
C SER A 48 -14.84 -1.90 -4.73
N ASP A 49 -14.58 -0.62 -5.02
CA ASP A 49 -15.29 0.21 -6.00
C ASP A 49 -14.77 -0.08 -7.42
N THR A 50 -15.29 -1.18 -7.98
CA THR A 50 -14.84 -1.71 -9.27
C THR A 50 -15.03 -0.72 -10.42
N GLN A 51 -16.10 0.06 -10.40
CA GLN A 51 -16.41 0.98 -11.50
C GLN A 51 -15.39 2.11 -11.57
N GLU A 52 -15.12 2.77 -10.44
CA GLU A 52 -14.16 3.87 -10.37
C GLU A 52 -12.72 3.37 -10.54
N ALA A 53 -12.41 2.15 -10.07
CA ALA A 53 -11.11 1.53 -10.31
C ALA A 53 -10.87 1.26 -11.80
N LEU A 54 -11.87 0.74 -12.53
CA LEU A 54 -11.78 0.52 -13.97
C LEU A 54 -11.63 1.85 -14.73
N ARG A 55 -12.42 2.87 -14.39
CA ARG A 55 -12.32 4.22 -14.96
C ARG A 55 -10.91 4.80 -14.80
N ALA A 56 -10.38 4.77 -13.59
CA ALA A 56 -9.04 5.28 -13.28
C ALA A 56 -7.94 4.47 -13.97
N GLY A 57 -8.05 3.14 -13.96
CA GLY A 57 -7.11 2.24 -14.61
C GLY A 57 -7.05 2.45 -16.12
N GLN A 58 -8.20 2.59 -16.77
CA GLN A 58 -8.29 2.88 -18.21
C GLN A 58 -7.65 4.22 -18.56
N TYR A 59 -7.95 5.27 -17.80
CA TYR A 59 -7.34 6.59 -18.00
C TYR A 59 -5.80 6.52 -17.88
N LEU A 60 -5.29 5.89 -16.82
CA LEU A 60 -3.84 5.75 -16.61
C LEU A 60 -3.17 4.89 -17.68
N LEU A 61 -3.81 3.80 -18.12
CA LEU A 61 -3.26 2.93 -19.15
C LEU A 61 -3.10 3.66 -20.50
N ASN A 62 -4.08 4.49 -20.85
CA ASN A 62 -4.04 5.33 -22.06
C ASN A 62 -3.04 6.48 -21.94
N LEU A 63 -2.86 7.04 -20.74
CA LEU A 63 -1.92 8.13 -20.49
C LEU A 63 -0.46 7.64 -20.44
N ASP A 64 -0.19 6.61 -19.64
CA ASP A 64 1.13 6.02 -19.43
C ASP A 64 0.99 4.59 -18.87
N TYR A 65 1.05 3.59 -19.76
CA TYR A 65 0.95 2.18 -19.36
C TYR A 65 2.03 1.76 -18.34
N ARG A 66 3.24 2.34 -18.38
CA ARG A 66 4.31 1.96 -17.45
C ARG A 66 3.97 2.42 -16.04
N MET A 67 3.45 3.63 -15.92
CA MET A 67 2.96 4.19 -14.66
C MET A 67 1.80 3.35 -14.10
N PHE A 68 0.84 2.98 -14.95
CA PHE A 68 -0.26 2.11 -14.59
C PHE A 68 0.24 0.79 -13.98
N TRP A 69 1.07 0.04 -14.71
CA TRP A 69 1.55 -1.28 -14.25
C TRP A 69 2.38 -1.20 -12.97
N ARG A 70 3.24 -0.18 -12.83
CA ARG A 70 3.99 0.02 -11.59
C ARG A 70 3.05 0.31 -10.42
N ARG A 71 2.06 1.19 -10.62
CA ARG A 71 1.07 1.51 -9.58
C ARG A 71 0.24 0.29 -9.21
N LEU A 72 -0.19 -0.50 -10.19
CA LEU A 72 -0.95 -1.73 -9.93
C LEU A 72 -0.15 -2.75 -9.12
N CYS A 73 1.16 -2.89 -9.40
CA CYS A 73 2.04 -3.72 -8.56
C CYS A 73 2.08 -3.20 -7.12
N VAL A 74 2.24 -1.89 -6.91
CA VAL A 74 2.21 -1.31 -5.56
C VAL A 74 0.89 -1.63 -4.87
N ILE A 75 -0.26 -1.40 -5.52
CA ILE A 75 -1.58 -1.67 -4.96
C ILE A 75 -1.75 -3.14 -4.59
N ALA A 76 -1.30 -4.08 -5.43
CA ALA A 76 -1.40 -5.51 -5.13
C ALA A 76 -0.68 -5.83 -3.81
N TRP A 77 0.56 -5.36 -3.66
CA TRP A 77 1.33 -5.64 -2.45
C TRP A 77 0.90 -4.80 -1.24
N GLU A 78 0.33 -3.61 -1.44
CA GLU A 78 -0.07 -2.68 -0.37
C GLU A 78 -1.48 -2.98 0.17
N ASP A 79 -2.44 -3.25 -0.72
CA ASP A 79 -3.87 -3.34 -0.38
C ASP A 79 -4.41 -4.78 -0.41
N ILE A 80 -3.74 -5.70 -1.11
CA ILE A 80 -4.17 -7.10 -1.22
C ILE A 80 -3.29 -8.04 -0.42
N SER A 81 -1.96 -8.03 -0.62
CA SER A 81 -0.98 -8.85 0.11
C SER A 81 -1.44 -10.31 0.36
N PHE A 82 -1.69 -10.71 1.62
CA PHE A 82 -2.17 -12.04 2.00
C PHE A 82 -3.65 -12.31 1.69
N GLY A 83 -4.41 -11.28 1.32
CA GLY A 83 -5.80 -11.42 0.90
C GLY A 83 -5.95 -12.27 -0.37
N ASP A 84 -4.98 -12.17 -1.29
CA ASP A 84 -4.77 -13.10 -2.40
C ASP A 84 -3.32 -12.98 -2.92
N PHE A 85 -2.44 -13.82 -2.37
CA PHE A 85 -1.01 -13.79 -2.68
C PHE A 85 -0.73 -14.17 -4.15
N ASP A 86 -1.45 -15.15 -4.69
CA ASP A 86 -1.28 -15.58 -6.08
C ASP A 86 -1.68 -14.46 -7.05
N LEU A 87 -2.76 -13.73 -6.75
CA LEU A 87 -3.15 -12.56 -7.53
C LEU A 87 -2.09 -11.46 -7.50
N CYS A 88 -1.41 -11.23 -6.36
CA CYS A 88 -0.26 -10.33 -6.28
C CYS A 88 0.88 -10.77 -7.20
N GLY A 89 1.14 -12.08 -7.24
CA GLY A 89 2.06 -12.71 -8.18
C GLY A 89 1.64 -12.50 -9.63
N MET A 90 0.37 -12.72 -9.97
CA MET A 90 -0.16 -12.53 -11.33
C MET A 90 -0.05 -11.09 -11.82
N VAL A 91 -0.36 -10.10 -10.97
CA VAL A 91 -0.17 -8.67 -11.28
C VAL A 91 1.29 -8.38 -11.59
N THR A 92 2.19 -8.88 -10.73
CA THR A 92 3.64 -8.70 -10.86
C THR A 92 4.19 -9.33 -12.15
N ALA A 93 3.75 -10.55 -12.45
CA ALA A 93 4.14 -11.29 -13.64
C ALA A 93 3.64 -10.59 -14.92
N ALA A 94 2.36 -10.22 -14.95
CA ALA A 94 1.76 -9.49 -16.05
C ALA A 94 2.46 -8.16 -16.31
N ALA A 95 2.82 -7.40 -15.27
CA ALA A 95 3.54 -6.14 -15.40
C ALA A 95 4.92 -6.30 -16.07
N GLY A 96 5.59 -7.44 -15.85
CA GLY A 96 6.94 -7.72 -16.33
C GLY A 96 7.09 -7.95 -17.84
N SER A 97 6.02 -8.29 -18.56
CA SER A 97 6.12 -8.70 -19.97
C SER A 97 5.06 -8.08 -20.88
N LYS A 98 5.42 -6.95 -21.51
CA LYS A 98 4.57 -6.30 -22.52
C LYS A 98 4.24 -7.23 -23.69
N ARG A 99 5.23 -7.97 -24.19
CA ARG A 99 5.05 -8.92 -25.30
C ARG A 99 4.05 -10.02 -24.96
N TRP A 100 4.08 -10.54 -23.73
CA TRP A 100 3.10 -11.52 -23.28
C TRP A 100 1.70 -10.91 -23.23
N ARG A 101 1.57 -9.68 -22.70
CA ARG A 101 0.28 -8.99 -22.66
C ARG A 101 -0.33 -8.77 -24.04
N GLU A 102 0.48 -8.39 -25.03
CA GLU A 102 0.06 -8.27 -26.44
C GLU A 102 -0.46 -9.60 -27.00
N LYS A 103 0.22 -10.72 -26.69
CA LYS A 103 -0.15 -12.06 -27.17
C LYS A 103 -1.50 -12.57 -26.61
N VAL A 104 -1.82 -12.28 -25.35
CA VAL A 104 -2.97 -12.87 -24.64
C VAL A 104 -4.28 -12.07 -24.82
N GLY A 105 -4.21 -10.87 -25.41
CA GLY A 105 -5.39 -10.07 -25.75
C GLY A 105 -5.24 -8.57 -25.53
N GLY A 106 -4.03 -8.09 -25.27
CA GLY A 106 -3.71 -6.68 -25.15
C GLY A 106 -3.82 -6.13 -23.73
N GLU A 107 -3.34 -4.90 -23.56
CA GLU A 107 -3.19 -4.22 -22.28
C GLU A 107 -4.51 -4.12 -21.50
N TRP A 108 -5.58 -3.66 -22.15
CA TRP A 108 -6.86 -3.40 -21.46
C TRP A 108 -7.55 -4.68 -20.97
N LYS A 109 -7.48 -5.77 -21.75
CA LYS A 109 -8.11 -7.05 -21.36
C LYS A 109 -7.54 -7.55 -20.04
N ILE A 110 -6.23 -7.46 -19.90
CA ILE A 110 -5.50 -7.95 -18.73
C ILE A 110 -5.66 -6.98 -17.57
N ALA A 111 -5.50 -5.67 -17.81
CA ALA A 111 -5.66 -4.64 -16.80
C ALA A 111 -7.07 -4.66 -16.17
N SER A 112 -8.12 -4.68 -16.99
CA SER A 112 -9.51 -4.69 -16.51
C SER A 112 -9.87 -5.97 -15.75
N TYR A 113 -9.33 -7.12 -16.16
CA TYR A 113 -9.46 -8.37 -15.42
C TYR A 113 -8.81 -8.25 -14.04
N LEU A 114 -7.53 -7.88 -13.98
CA LEU A 114 -6.79 -7.78 -12.72
C LEU A 114 -7.40 -6.73 -11.78
N ILE A 115 -7.80 -5.56 -12.28
CA ILE A 115 -8.49 -4.54 -11.48
C ILE A 115 -9.76 -5.12 -10.84
N ARG A 116 -10.59 -5.83 -11.62
CA ARG A 116 -11.80 -6.47 -11.08
C ARG A 116 -11.45 -7.48 -9.99
N GLN A 117 -10.45 -8.33 -10.22
CA GLN A 117 -10.04 -9.32 -9.22
C GLN A 117 -9.54 -8.65 -7.93
N LEU A 118 -8.70 -7.61 -8.04
CA LEU A 118 -8.20 -6.87 -6.88
C LEU A 118 -9.33 -6.18 -6.11
N CYS A 119 -10.38 -5.71 -6.80
CA CYS A 119 -11.57 -5.19 -6.14
C CYS A 119 -12.39 -6.27 -5.42
N THR A 120 -12.38 -7.53 -5.88
CA THR A 120 -13.25 -8.60 -5.34
C THR A 120 -12.64 -9.43 -4.23
N VAL A 121 -11.30 -9.57 -4.18
CA VAL A 121 -10.64 -10.38 -3.16
C VAL A 121 -10.59 -9.66 -1.81
N PRO A 122 -10.44 -10.39 -0.69
CA PRO A 122 -10.21 -9.78 0.62
C PRO A 122 -9.02 -8.82 0.58
N LYS A 123 -9.13 -7.72 1.32
CA LYS A 123 -8.07 -6.73 1.43
C LYS A 123 -7.17 -7.05 2.62
N ASN A 124 -5.88 -6.89 2.44
CA ASN A 124 -4.93 -7.02 3.53
C ASN A 124 -3.82 -5.99 3.36
N ARG A 125 -3.71 -5.12 4.36
CA ARG A 125 -2.81 -3.97 4.36
C ARG A 125 -1.62 -4.11 5.29
N VAL A 126 -1.39 -5.31 5.81
CA VAL A 126 -0.41 -5.54 6.88
C VAL A 126 0.96 -4.99 6.51
N THR A 127 1.39 -5.13 5.25
CA THR A 127 2.70 -4.64 4.80
C THR A 127 2.82 -3.12 4.84
N ASP A 128 1.74 -2.40 4.54
CA ASP A 128 1.69 -0.93 4.57
C ASP A 128 1.59 -0.40 6.00
N ASP A 129 0.75 -1.03 6.83
CA ASP A 129 0.64 -0.71 8.25
C ASP A 129 1.98 -0.95 8.97
N ILE A 130 2.73 -2.01 8.60
CA ILE A 130 4.09 -2.25 9.11
C ILE A 130 5.06 -1.15 8.71
N VAL A 131 5.05 -0.72 7.45
CA VAL A 131 5.89 0.39 6.99
C VAL A 131 5.58 1.66 7.80
N THR A 132 4.29 1.94 8.02
CA THR A 132 3.83 3.05 8.86
C THR A 132 4.40 2.96 10.28
N ILE A 133 4.38 1.77 10.90
CA ILE A 133 4.98 1.54 12.23
C ILE A 133 6.49 1.79 12.20
N VAL A 134 7.21 1.18 11.25
CA VAL A 134 8.68 1.32 11.16
C VAL A 134 9.09 2.78 10.99
N ASP A 135 8.37 3.53 10.16
CA ASP A 135 8.71 4.92 9.86
C ASP A 135 8.29 5.89 10.98
N HIS A 136 7.26 5.58 11.77
CA HIS A 136 6.67 6.56 12.69
C HIS A 136 6.67 6.19 14.17
N ASP A 137 6.95 4.94 14.54
CA ASP A 137 7.07 4.53 15.94
C ASP A 137 8.43 4.96 16.51
N VAL A 138 8.41 6.01 17.33
CA VAL A 138 9.61 6.59 17.96
C VAL A 138 10.35 5.61 18.87
N SER A 139 9.68 4.57 19.37
CA SER A 139 10.34 3.54 20.20
C SER A 139 11.36 2.71 19.39
N LEU A 140 11.27 2.74 18.06
CA LEU A 140 12.16 2.01 17.16
C LEU A 140 13.44 2.79 16.81
N GLU A 141 13.62 4.02 17.28
CA GLU A 141 14.77 4.85 16.89
C GLU A 141 16.12 4.19 17.24
N ALA A 142 16.23 3.65 18.45
CA ALA A 142 17.46 3.01 18.91
C ALA A 142 17.86 1.80 18.04
N ILE A 143 16.89 0.98 17.62
CA ILE A 143 17.18 -0.17 16.75
C ILE A 143 17.48 0.27 15.31
N ARG A 144 16.85 1.34 14.81
CA ARG A 144 17.17 1.91 13.50
C ARG A 144 18.62 2.38 13.42
N GLU A 145 19.09 3.08 14.47
CA GLU A 145 20.47 3.55 14.59
C GLU A 145 21.47 2.38 14.74
N ALA A 146 21.15 1.41 15.59
CA ALA A 146 22.00 0.24 15.79
C ALA A 146 22.20 -0.55 14.49
N LEU A 147 21.12 -0.79 13.73
CA LEU A 147 21.19 -1.56 12.49
C LEU A 147 21.74 -0.77 11.30
N ALA A 148 21.67 0.56 11.32
CA ALA A 148 22.33 1.40 10.33
C ALA A 148 23.83 1.14 10.28
N ASN A 149 24.44 0.91 11.46
CA ASN A 149 25.87 0.69 11.62
C ASN A 149 26.26 -0.80 11.65
N ALA A 150 25.29 -1.71 11.67
CA ALA A 150 25.54 -3.15 11.75
C ALA A 150 26.07 -3.74 10.45
N SER A 151 26.85 -4.82 10.54
CA SER A 151 27.34 -5.58 9.38
C SER A 151 26.20 -6.16 8.53
N VAL A 152 26.49 -6.51 7.27
CA VAL A 152 25.49 -7.14 6.39
C VAL A 152 25.03 -8.49 6.97
N GLU A 153 25.97 -9.23 7.54
CA GLU A 153 25.73 -10.52 8.18
C GLU A 153 24.81 -10.37 9.39
N THR A 154 25.01 -9.34 10.21
CA THR A 154 24.16 -9.05 11.37
C THR A 154 22.73 -8.72 10.95
N VAL A 155 22.54 -7.83 9.96
CA VAL A 155 21.17 -7.47 9.50
C VAL A 155 20.46 -8.66 8.86
N MET A 156 21.16 -9.50 8.10
CA MET A 156 20.58 -10.72 7.52
C MET A 156 20.23 -11.76 8.58
N SER A 157 21.10 -11.94 9.58
CA SER A 157 20.83 -12.85 10.70
C SER A 157 19.61 -12.39 11.50
N MET A 158 19.50 -11.09 11.79
CA MET A 158 18.37 -10.54 12.53
C MET A 158 17.06 -10.67 11.74
N ALA A 159 17.05 -10.39 10.44
CA ALA A 159 15.84 -10.53 9.62
C ALA A 159 15.26 -11.97 9.69
N ASN A 160 16.13 -12.98 9.73
CA ASN A 160 15.75 -14.39 9.76
C ASN A 160 15.49 -14.96 11.17
N ALA A 161 15.80 -14.22 12.24
CA ALA A 161 15.69 -14.73 13.61
C ALA A 161 14.26 -14.62 14.14
N LEU A 162 13.53 -15.74 14.21
CA LEU A 162 12.15 -15.79 14.74
C LEU A 162 12.03 -15.36 16.21
N SER A 163 13.13 -15.39 16.97
CA SER A 163 13.19 -14.92 18.35
C SER A 163 13.20 -13.40 18.48
N GLU A 164 13.53 -12.68 17.41
CA GLU A 164 13.62 -11.22 17.44
C GLU A 164 12.23 -10.58 17.29
N PRO A 165 12.00 -9.40 17.93
CA PRO A 165 10.79 -8.64 17.72
C PRO A 165 10.54 -8.39 16.23
N PHE A 166 9.28 -8.57 15.80
CA PHE A 166 8.93 -8.53 14.39
C PHE A 166 9.32 -7.21 13.69
N SER A 167 9.13 -6.06 14.34
CA SER A 167 9.56 -4.76 13.82
C SER A 167 11.08 -4.67 13.60
N HIS A 168 11.89 -5.30 14.46
CA HIS A 168 13.34 -5.35 14.29
C HIS A 168 13.72 -6.16 13.06
N ARG A 169 13.07 -7.31 12.87
CA ARG A 169 13.27 -8.17 11.69
C ARG A 169 12.95 -7.42 10.39
N VAL A 170 11.87 -6.61 10.38
CA VAL A 170 11.49 -5.78 9.22
C VAL A 170 12.55 -4.69 8.95
N ILE A 171 12.99 -3.96 9.96
CA ILE A 171 14.05 -2.94 9.80
C ILE A 171 15.33 -3.58 9.27
N ALA A 172 15.72 -4.73 9.81
CA ALA A 172 16.89 -5.48 9.38
C ALA A 172 16.75 -5.96 7.92
N ALA A 173 15.59 -6.47 7.52
CA ALA A 173 15.29 -6.84 6.14
C ALA A 173 15.38 -5.64 5.20
N TRP A 174 14.86 -4.47 5.61
CA TRP A 174 14.91 -3.25 4.81
C TRP A 174 16.36 -2.78 4.58
N TYR A 175 17.20 -2.80 5.61
CA TYR A 175 18.63 -2.53 5.47
C TYR A 175 19.35 -3.59 4.62
N ALA A 176 19.00 -4.87 4.74
CA ALA A 176 19.58 -5.95 3.94
C ALA A 176 19.27 -5.78 2.45
N LEU A 177 18.05 -5.35 2.11
CA LEU A 177 17.58 -5.10 0.74
C LEU A 177 18.13 -3.78 0.16
N GLY A 178 18.40 -2.81 1.04
CA GLY A 178 19.07 -1.56 0.71
C GLY A 178 18.11 -0.38 0.61
N THR A 179 18.25 0.55 1.55
CA THR A 179 17.46 1.78 1.64
C THR A 179 17.81 2.81 0.57
N ASP A 180 18.94 2.64 -0.15
CA ASP A 180 19.22 3.42 -1.37
C ASP A 180 18.22 3.14 -2.49
N LYS A 181 17.81 1.88 -2.62
CA LYS A 181 16.87 1.42 -3.65
C LYS A 181 15.42 1.52 -3.15
N PHE A 182 15.18 1.19 -1.89
CA PHE A 182 13.88 1.24 -1.24
C PHE A 182 13.92 2.31 -0.15
N ALA A 183 13.76 3.57 -0.56
CA ALA A 183 13.86 4.68 0.38
C ALA A 183 12.81 4.59 1.51
N SER A 184 13.23 4.94 2.72
CA SER A 184 12.39 5.27 3.88
C SER A 184 12.71 6.71 4.28
N GLU A 185 11.76 7.38 4.92
CA GLU A 185 11.94 8.75 5.41
C GLU A 185 12.84 8.81 6.65
N VAL A 186 12.99 7.70 7.40
CA VAL A 186 13.71 7.67 8.68
C VAL A 186 14.89 6.72 8.72
N LEU A 187 14.98 5.74 7.81
CA LEU A 187 16.12 4.83 7.76
C LEU A 187 17.32 5.48 7.05
N TYR A 188 18.51 5.24 7.59
CA TYR A 188 19.75 5.71 6.98
C TYR A 188 19.96 5.07 5.60
N ARG A 189 20.53 5.83 4.67
CA ARG A 189 20.86 5.32 3.33
C ARG A 189 21.96 4.27 3.38
N ARG A 190 21.68 3.13 2.76
CA ARG A 190 22.54 1.96 2.74
C ARG A 190 22.32 1.17 1.46
N LYS A 191 23.44 0.72 0.86
CA LYS A 191 23.41 -0.26 -0.22
C LYS A 191 23.08 -1.64 0.34
N GLY A 192 22.12 -2.32 -0.27
CA GLY A 192 21.77 -3.70 0.07
C GLY A 192 22.03 -4.68 -1.06
N ASP A 193 21.63 -5.93 -0.83
CA ASP A 193 21.77 -7.05 -1.75
C ASP A 193 20.47 -7.86 -1.77
N VAL A 194 19.63 -7.56 -2.78
CA VAL A 194 18.32 -8.20 -2.95
C VAL A 194 18.44 -9.69 -3.19
N GLU A 195 19.41 -10.10 -4.02
CA GLU A 195 19.58 -11.51 -4.36
C GLU A 195 20.05 -12.31 -3.14
N ARG A 196 21.02 -11.78 -2.40
CA ARG A 196 21.52 -12.44 -1.18
C ARG A 196 20.45 -12.51 -0.09
N PHE A 197 19.64 -11.46 0.09
CA PHE A 197 18.54 -11.48 1.07
C PHE A 197 17.59 -12.66 0.85
N PHE A 198 17.07 -12.82 -0.38
CA PHE A 198 16.12 -13.90 -0.67
C PHE A 198 16.77 -15.28 -0.79
N THR A 199 18.05 -15.38 -1.15
CA THR A 199 18.78 -16.66 -1.22
C THR A 199 19.22 -17.16 0.15
N CYS A 200 19.46 -16.27 1.11
CA CYS A 200 19.81 -16.63 2.49
C CYS A 200 18.58 -16.70 3.42
N PHE A 201 17.37 -16.52 2.89
CA PHE A 201 16.15 -16.63 3.68
C PHE A 201 15.91 -18.09 4.08
N ASP A 202 15.51 -18.32 5.32
CA ASP A 202 15.26 -19.67 5.83
C ASP A 202 14.01 -20.29 5.17
N THR A 203 14.23 -21.32 4.35
CA THR A 203 13.17 -21.99 3.60
C THR A 203 12.23 -22.82 4.48
N GLU A 204 12.61 -23.12 5.72
CA GLU A 204 11.69 -23.72 6.69
C GLU A 204 10.61 -22.73 7.13
N GLN A 205 10.95 -21.43 7.13
CA GLN A 205 10.03 -20.34 7.48
C GLN A 205 9.16 -19.88 6.29
N CYS A 206 9.69 -19.94 5.08
CA CYS A 206 8.99 -19.49 3.88
C CYS A 206 9.32 -20.38 2.67
N PRO A 207 8.33 -21.02 2.02
CA PRO A 207 8.56 -21.84 0.84
C PRO A 207 9.25 -21.06 -0.30
N GLU A 208 10.12 -21.74 -1.04
CA GLU A 208 10.92 -21.12 -2.12
C GLU A 208 10.07 -20.38 -3.17
N HIS A 209 8.88 -20.89 -3.50
CA HIS A 209 8.00 -20.25 -4.49
C HIS A 209 7.50 -18.87 -4.02
N VAL A 210 7.22 -18.71 -2.73
CA VAL A 210 6.82 -17.44 -2.13
C VAL A 210 7.99 -16.45 -2.20
N LEU A 211 9.20 -16.90 -1.85
CA LEU A 211 10.41 -16.09 -1.93
C LEU A 211 10.69 -15.63 -3.37
N ALA A 212 10.54 -16.51 -4.36
CA ALA A 212 10.71 -16.18 -5.77
C ALA A 212 9.69 -15.13 -6.24
N ILE A 213 8.41 -15.30 -5.90
CA ILE A 213 7.36 -14.32 -6.25
C ILE A 213 7.64 -12.96 -5.58
N CYS A 214 8.01 -12.94 -4.31
CA CYS A 214 8.34 -11.72 -3.58
C CYS A 214 9.57 -11.01 -4.16
N ARG A 215 10.61 -11.76 -4.56
CA ARG A 215 11.81 -11.21 -5.23
C ARG A 215 11.46 -10.46 -6.51
N VAL A 216 10.63 -11.07 -7.36
CA VAL A 216 10.11 -10.39 -8.57
C VAL A 216 9.23 -9.20 -8.17
N GLY A 217 8.36 -9.36 -7.18
CA GLY A 217 7.49 -8.32 -6.64
C GLY A 217 8.26 -7.05 -6.27
N VAL A 218 9.33 -7.20 -5.47
CA VAL A 218 10.21 -6.10 -5.05
C VAL A 218 10.80 -5.36 -6.26
N SER A 219 11.24 -6.09 -7.28
CA SER A 219 11.81 -5.48 -8.48
C SER A 219 10.77 -4.72 -9.32
N ARG A 220 9.50 -5.12 -9.32
CA ARG A 220 8.45 -4.53 -10.16
C ARG A 220 7.71 -3.40 -9.49
N SER A 221 7.38 -3.53 -8.20
CA SER A 221 6.79 -2.44 -7.42
C SER A 221 7.80 -1.34 -7.14
N GLY A 222 9.06 -1.72 -6.92
CA GLY A 222 10.10 -0.83 -6.40
C GLY A 222 9.81 -0.38 -4.97
N THR A 223 9.14 -1.21 -4.18
CA THR A 223 8.81 -0.98 -2.76
C THR A 223 9.29 -2.15 -1.90
N ILE A 224 9.40 -1.92 -0.60
CA ILE A 224 9.78 -2.95 0.39
C ILE A 224 8.66 -3.98 0.66
N LEU A 225 7.41 -3.60 0.38
CA LEU A 225 6.20 -4.34 0.76
C LEU A 225 6.25 -5.85 0.47
N PRO A 226 6.67 -6.32 -0.73
CA PRO A 226 6.70 -7.75 -1.02
C PRO A 226 7.71 -8.51 -0.16
N ALA A 227 8.78 -7.87 0.31
CA ALA A 227 9.78 -8.49 1.18
C ALA A 227 9.34 -8.63 2.64
N ILE A 228 8.21 -8.02 3.03
CA ILE A 228 7.61 -8.22 4.35
C ILE A 228 6.85 -9.55 4.40
N ILE A 229 6.34 -10.04 3.26
CA ILE A 229 5.54 -11.28 3.18
C ILE A 229 6.29 -12.50 3.76
N PRO A 230 7.55 -12.79 3.39
CA PRO A 230 8.26 -13.94 3.96
C PRO A 230 8.42 -13.89 5.48
N LEU A 231 8.51 -12.68 6.07
CA LEU A 231 8.68 -12.50 7.52
C LEU A 231 7.43 -12.88 8.33
N LEU A 232 6.26 -12.79 7.70
CA LEU A 232 4.95 -13.12 8.27
C LEU A 232 4.42 -14.49 7.83
N TRP A 233 5.14 -15.19 6.95
CA TRP A 233 4.63 -16.40 6.31
C TRP A 233 4.33 -17.53 7.31
N ASN A 234 5.17 -17.66 8.35
CA ASN A 234 4.94 -18.63 9.42
C ASN A 234 3.64 -18.36 10.18
N ASP A 235 3.36 -17.10 10.55
CA ASP A 235 2.11 -16.74 11.21
C ASP A 235 0.90 -16.99 10.29
N TRP A 236 1.04 -16.66 9.01
CA TRP A 236 0.02 -16.88 8.00
C TRP A 236 -0.33 -18.37 7.82
N ARG A 237 0.66 -19.27 7.83
CA ARG A 237 0.45 -20.72 7.72
C ARG A 237 -0.33 -21.33 8.88
N GLN A 238 -0.37 -20.67 10.04
CA GLN A 238 -1.14 -21.15 11.20
C GLN A 238 -2.62 -20.77 11.13
N VAL A 239 -3.02 -19.99 10.12
CA VAL A 239 -4.43 -19.66 9.89
C VAL A 239 -5.14 -20.90 9.34
N SER A 240 -5.99 -21.53 10.16
CA SER A 240 -6.68 -22.78 9.82
C SER A 240 -8.11 -22.60 9.29
N GLU A 241 -8.72 -21.43 9.48
CA GLU A 241 -10.12 -21.14 9.11
C GLU A 241 -10.21 -20.03 8.06
N PRO A 242 -11.25 -20.02 7.22
CA PRO A 242 -11.57 -18.87 6.40
C PRO A 242 -11.73 -17.64 7.29
N LEU A 243 -10.87 -16.64 7.07
CA LEU A 243 -10.91 -15.42 7.84
C LEU A 243 -12.16 -14.63 7.47
N GLY A 244 -12.83 -14.08 8.48
CA GLY A 244 -13.95 -13.18 8.28
C GLY A 244 -13.53 -11.87 7.59
N ALA A 245 -14.52 -11.05 7.28
CA ALA A 245 -14.32 -9.74 6.68
C ALA A 245 -14.74 -8.63 7.64
N LYS A 246 -13.95 -7.56 7.69
CA LYS A 246 -14.23 -6.31 8.40
C LYS A 246 -14.23 -5.16 7.39
N SER A 247 -15.25 -4.32 7.40
CA SER A 247 -15.24 -3.10 6.59
C SER A 247 -15.16 -1.90 7.51
N ASP A 248 -14.29 -0.95 7.18
CA ASP A 248 -14.25 0.33 7.85
C ASP A 248 -15.49 1.13 7.44
N THR A 249 -16.23 1.66 8.41
CA THR A 249 -17.37 2.56 8.21
C THR A 249 -16.92 4.02 8.35
N ASP A 250 -17.76 4.98 7.95
CA ASP A 250 -17.73 6.38 8.44
C ASP A 250 -17.15 7.53 7.59
N LEU A 251 -17.31 7.51 6.27
CA LEU A 251 -17.36 8.80 5.53
C LEU A 251 -18.46 8.77 4.47
N SER A 252 -19.21 9.88 4.40
CA SER A 252 -20.21 10.07 3.35
C SER A 252 -19.55 9.95 1.98
N THR A 253 -20.00 8.96 1.21
CA THR A 253 -19.56 8.76 -0.17
C THR A 253 -20.28 9.77 -1.05
N TYR A 254 -19.77 11.00 -1.07
CA TYR A 254 -20.23 12.00 -2.03
C TYR A 254 -19.16 12.21 -3.12
N GLN A 255 -19.62 12.69 -4.28
CA GLN A 255 -18.78 12.97 -5.43
C GLN A 255 -18.54 14.47 -5.57
N ILE A 256 -17.39 14.84 -6.13
CA ILE A 256 -17.04 16.20 -6.54
C ILE A 256 -16.78 16.14 -8.04
N SER A 257 -17.63 16.79 -8.84
CA SER A 257 -17.58 16.72 -10.31
C SER A 257 -17.48 15.28 -10.84
N THR A 258 -18.32 14.37 -10.34
CA THR A 258 -18.35 12.92 -10.65
C THR A 258 -17.19 12.07 -10.11
N ILE A 259 -16.26 12.65 -9.35
CA ILE A 259 -15.12 11.92 -8.78
C ILE A 259 -15.39 11.70 -7.29
N PRO A 260 -15.29 10.46 -6.77
CA PRO A 260 -15.48 10.22 -5.35
C PRO A 260 -14.53 11.06 -4.48
N ARG A 261 -15.06 11.62 -3.38
CA ARG A 261 -14.29 12.46 -2.44
C ARG A 261 -13.00 11.81 -1.97
N TYR A 262 -12.98 10.49 -1.81
CA TYR A 262 -11.80 9.77 -1.34
C TYR A 262 -10.60 9.88 -2.29
N ALA A 263 -10.80 10.22 -3.57
CA ALA A 263 -9.70 10.45 -4.51
C ALA A 263 -8.84 11.68 -4.14
N PHE A 264 -9.36 12.62 -3.36
CA PHE A 264 -8.74 13.91 -3.06
C PHE A 264 -8.07 13.95 -1.68
N ASP A 265 -6.86 13.43 -1.57
CA ASP A 265 -6.11 13.32 -0.31
C ASP A 265 -4.85 14.21 -0.28
N GLY A 266 -3.99 13.99 0.72
CA GLY A 266 -2.68 14.65 0.83
C GLY A 266 -1.71 14.43 -0.33
N HIS A 267 -1.96 13.46 -1.21
CA HIS A 267 -1.11 13.15 -2.37
C HIS A 267 -1.56 13.90 -3.64
N THR A 268 -2.84 14.30 -3.73
CA THR A 268 -3.34 15.14 -4.84
C THR A 268 -3.13 16.63 -4.59
N ARG A 269 -3.01 17.43 -5.67
CA ARG A 269 -2.89 18.89 -5.53
C ARG A 269 -4.16 19.50 -4.96
N ALA A 270 -5.31 19.07 -5.48
CA ALA A 270 -6.62 19.51 -5.04
C ALA A 270 -6.89 19.16 -3.56
N GLY A 271 -6.56 17.92 -3.14
CA GLY A 271 -6.71 17.51 -1.74
C GLY A 271 -5.80 18.30 -0.79
N ARG A 272 -4.53 18.57 -1.15
CA ARG A 272 -3.67 19.45 -0.35
C ARG A 272 -4.22 20.88 -0.22
N ARG A 273 -4.68 21.47 -1.33
CA ARG A 273 -5.29 22.81 -1.31
C ARG A 273 -6.51 22.85 -0.38
N TYR A 274 -7.36 21.83 -0.46
CA TYR A 274 -8.51 21.70 0.44
C TYR A 274 -8.08 21.61 1.91
N LEU A 275 -7.11 20.75 2.25
CA LEU A 275 -6.63 20.60 3.63
C LEU A 275 -6.08 21.91 4.20
N TYR A 276 -5.33 22.68 3.41
CA TYR A 276 -4.80 23.98 3.85
C TYR A 276 -5.89 25.03 4.01
N TRP A 277 -6.88 25.03 3.11
CA TRP A 277 -8.06 25.87 3.28
C TRP A 277 -8.83 25.49 4.54
N LEU A 278 -8.98 24.20 4.83
CA LEU A 278 -9.73 23.67 5.96
C LEU A 278 -9.14 24.12 7.31
N VAL A 279 -7.81 24.12 7.47
CA VAL A 279 -7.14 24.66 8.66
C VAL A 279 -7.46 26.15 8.87
N ASN A 280 -7.69 26.90 7.79
CA ASN A 280 -8.10 28.31 7.88
C ASN A 280 -9.59 28.48 8.21
N GLN A 281 -10.43 27.47 7.95
CA GLN A 281 -11.85 27.52 8.28
C GLN A 281 -12.19 26.95 9.65
N SER A 282 -11.37 26.04 10.18
CA SER A 282 -11.60 25.38 11.47
C SER A 282 -10.63 25.90 12.54
N PRO A 283 -11.09 26.77 13.48
CA PRO A 283 -10.27 27.24 14.60
C PRO A 283 -9.76 26.09 15.49
N GLU A 284 -10.59 25.08 15.74
CA GLU A 284 -10.24 23.91 16.56
C GLU A 284 -9.10 23.10 15.94
N LEU A 285 -9.18 22.80 14.63
CA LEU A 285 -8.11 22.09 13.93
C LEU A 285 -6.81 22.91 13.91
N ARG A 286 -6.91 24.22 13.73
CA ARG A 286 -5.74 25.11 13.76
C ARG A 286 -5.09 25.09 15.14
N GLU A 287 -5.86 25.27 16.20
CA GLU A 287 -5.36 25.29 17.58
C GLU A 287 -4.72 23.96 17.96
N TYR A 288 -5.36 22.84 17.61
CA TYR A 288 -4.80 21.50 17.78
C TYR A 288 -3.41 21.38 17.13
N LEU A 289 -3.28 21.71 15.83
CA LEU A 289 -2.01 21.65 15.11
C LEU A 289 -0.96 22.62 15.68
N HIS A 290 -1.38 23.74 16.28
CA HIS A 290 -0.47 24.67 16.94
C HIS A 290 0.08 24.13 18.25
N THR A 291 -0.74 23.38 18.97
CA THR A 291 -0.41 22.85 20.30
C THR A 291 0.46 21.62 20.24
N VAL A 292 0.16 20.68 19.33
CA VAL A 292 0.78 19.35 19.38
C VAL A 292 2.07 19.22 18.58
N ILE A 293 2.32 20.10 17.61
CA ILE A 293 3.46 19.92 16.70
C ILE A 293 4.10 21.25 16.24
N SER A 294 5.38 21.16 15.90
CA SER A 294 6.18 22.25 15.33
C SER A 294 5.56 22.79 14.04
N LYS A 295 5.79 24.07 13.73
CA LYS A 295 5.26 24.71 12.51
C LYS A 295 5.68 24.00 11.22
N THR A 296 6.88 23.44 11.16
CA THR A 296 7.42 22.79 9.95
C THR A 296 6.70 21.48 9.63
N ASP A 297 6.18 20.79 10.64
CA ASP A 297 5.64 19.44 10.47
C ASP A 297 4.11 19.41 10.40
N ARG A 298 3.42 20.54 10.65
CA ARG A 298 1.95 20.64 10.61
C ARG A 298 1.33 20.11 9.33
N ASN A 299 1.91 20.43 8.17
CA ASN A 299 1.39 19.96 6.89
C ASN A 299 1.56 18.46 6.72
N ALA A 300 2.64 17.91 7.27
CA ALA A 300 2.95 16.50 7.21
C ALA A 300 1.98 15.71 8.11
N LEU A 301 1.81 16.16 9.37
CA LEU A 301 0.80 15.64 10.30
C LEU A 301 -0.64 15.75 9.73
N LEU A 302 -1.01 16.88 9.14
CA LEU A 302 -2.36 17.05 8.57
C LEU A 302 -2.65 16.05 7.45
N ARG A 303 -1.65 15.75 6.61
CA ARG A 303 -1.79 14.73 5.56
C ARG A 303 -1.92 13.33 6.16
N GLU A 304 -1.15 13.04 7.21
CA GLU A 304 -1.23 11.76 7.93
C GLU A 304 -2.60 11.56 8.58
N LEU A 305 -3.11 12.57 9.28
CA LEU A 305 -4.47 12.53 9.85
C LEU A 305 -5.53 12.33 8.75
N CYS A 306 -5.37 13.01 7.60
CA CYS A 306 -6.26 12.82 6.45
C CYS A 306 -6.15 11.41 5.88
N PHE A 307 -4.94 10.83 5.86
CA PHE A 307 -4.75 9.45 5.44
C PHE A 307 -5.51 8.50 6.38
N LYS A 308 -5.31 8.58 7.69
CA LYS A 308 -5.99 7.72 8.67
C LYS A 308 -7.52 7.85 8.65
N VAL A 309 -8.05 9.07 8.51
CA VAL A 309 -9.49 9.34 8.51
C VAL A 309 -10.17 8.92 7.21
N LEU A 310 -9.52 9.11 6.05
CA LEU A 310 -10.16 8.94 4.74
C LEU A 310 -9.47 7.90 3.87
N SER A 311 -8.16 8.03 3.68
CA SER A 311 -7.46 7.25 2.66
C SER A 311 -7.24 5.80 3.08
N ALA A 312 -7.03 5.56 4.37
CA ALA A 312 -6.70 4.25 4.91
C ALA A 312 -7.90 3.28 4.91
N MET A 313 -9.12 3.83 4.89
CA MET A 313 -10.38 3.08 4.92
C MET A 313 -10.44 1.99 3.86
N CYS A 314 -10.82 0.80 4.30
CA CYS A 314 -10.83 -0.43 3.54
C CYS A 314 -12.17 -1.13 3.65
N THR A 315 -12.64 -1.74 2.57
CA THR A 315 -13.79 -2.67 2.61
C THR A 315 -13.29 -4.09 2.51
N ASP A 316 -14.01 -5.03 3.11
CA ASP A 316 -13.66 -6.46 3.05
C ASP A 316 -12.23 -6.77 3.51
N ARG A 317 -11.77 -6.06 4.56
CA ARG A 317 -10.48 -6.29 5.19
C ARG A 317 -10.50 -7.64 5.89
N GLN A 318 -9.48 -8.44 5.62
CA GLN A 318 -9.30 -9.76 6.19
C GLN A 318 -9.17 -9.68 7.73
N ALA A 319 -10.02 -10.42 8.45
CA ALA A 319 -10.07 -10.41 9.91
C ALA A 319 -9.02 -11.34 10.52
N TRP A 320 -7.74 -11.00 10.35
CA TRP A 320 -6.61 -11.74 10.94
C TRP A 320 -6.06 -11.00 12.15
N ASP A 321 -5.93 -11.67 13.30
CA ASP A 321 -5.47 -11.06 14.55
C ASP A 321 -4.14 -10.31 14.42
N VAL A 322 -3.21 -10.83 13.61
CA VAL A 322 -1.93 -10.16 13.34
C VAL A 322 -2.17 -8.83 12.62
N THR A 323 -3.00 -8.81 11.57
CA THR A 323 -3.36 -7.58 10.87
C THR A 323 -4.08 -6.59 11.75
N ASP A 324 -4.96 -7.04 12.64
CA ASP A 324 -5.73 -6.14 13.51
C ASP A 324 -4.84 -5.47 14.56
N ARG A 325 -3.91 -6.22 15.17
CA ARG A 325 -2.93 -5.66 16.10
C ARG A 325 -2.00 -4.66 15.42
N ILE A 326 -1.47 -5.03 14.26
CA ILE A 326 -0.58 -4.17 13.46
C ILE A 326 -1.31 -2.90 13.03
N ARG A 327 -2.54 -3.03 12.51
CA ARG A 327 -3.37 -1.89 12.13
C ARG A 327 -3.63 -0.95 13.31
N HIS A 328 -3.99 -1.51 14.46
CA HIS A 328 -4.21 -0.74 15.67
C HIS A 328 -2.97 0.05 16.10
N GLN A 329 -1.78 -0.56 16.04
CA GLN A 329 -0.53 0.12 16.32
C GLN A 329 -0.21 1.20 15.27
N ALA A 330 -0.40 0.91 13.98
CA ALA A 330 -0.18 1.86 12.89
C ALA A 330 -1.08 3.10 13.02
N ASP A 331 -2.32 2.94 13.50
CA ASP A 331 -3.24 4.04 13.77
C ASP A 331 -2.85 4.89 14.99
N GLN A 332 -1.95 4.40 15.85
CA GLN A 332 -1.51 5.09 17.07
C GLN A 332 -0.19 5.84 16.95
N VAL A 333 0.56 5.63 15.86
CA VAL A 333 1.87 6.24 15.64
C VAL A 333 1.82 7.40 14.63
N GLY A 334 2.74 8.35 14.77
CA GLY A 334 2.86 9.51 13.89
C GLY A 334 3.51 10.71 14.57
N TYR A 335 4.60 11.23 14.00
CA TYR A 335 5.21 12.51 14.38
C TYR A 335 5.53 12.67 15.89
N GLY A 336 5.86 11.57 16.58
CA GLY A 336 6.17 11.59 18.02
C GLY A 336 4.99 11.93 18.92
N LEU A 337 3.76 11.90 18.40
CA LEU A 337 2.55 12.12 19.18
C LEU A 337 2.13 10.85 19.93
N THR A 338 1.42 11.05 21.03
CA THR A 338 0.75 9.96 21.75
C THR A 338 -0.47 9.44 20.97
N ALA A 339 -0.87 8.20 21.23
CA ALA A 339 -2.09 7.62 20.66
C ALA A 339 -3.33 8.48 20.90
N ALA A 340 -3.46 9.08 22.09
CA ALA A 340 -4.57 9.97 22.44
C ALA A 340 -4.59 11.23 21.58
N GLN A 341 -3.43 11.86 21.36
CA GLN A 341 -3.31 13.03 20.49
C GLN A 341 -3.67 12.69 19.04
N ILE A 342 -3.18 11.58 18.49
CA ILE A 342 -3.53 11.13 17.13
C ILE A 342 -5.04 10.93 17.01
N SER A 343 -5.66 10.23 17.97
CA SER A 343 -7.11 10.02 18.01
C SER A 343 -7.89 11.33 18.06
N ASP A 344 -7.46 12.30 18.88
CA ASP A 344 -8.07 13.62 18.94
C ASP A 344 -7.93 14.38 17.62
N GLY A 345 -6.75 14.36 17.01
CA GLY A 345 -6.50 14.98 15.71
C GLY A 345 -7.38 14.39 14.61
N MET A 346 -7.57 13.07 14.59
CA MET A 346 -8.45 12.39 13.64
C MET A 346 -9.91 12.83 13.82
N ARG A 347 -10.40 12.86 15.07
CA ARG A 347 -11.76 13.31 15.39
C ARG A 347 -11.98 14.77 14.98
N ILE A 348 -11.06 15.67 15.34
CA ILE A 348 -11.14 17.10 15.01
C ILE A 348 -11.13 17.31 13.49
N LEU A 349 -10.27 16.59 12.77
CA LEU A 349 -10.22 16.65 11.32
C LEU A 349 -11.53 16.16 10.69
N GLN A 350 -12.06 15.02 11.14
CA GLN A 350 -13.32 14.47 10.63
C GLN A 350 -14.49 15.43 10.85
N THR A 351 -14.64 16.00 12.05
CA THR A 351 -15.64 17.04 12.34
C THR A 351 -15.47 18.24 11.43
N SER A 352 -14.23 18.71 11.24
CA SER A 352 -13.94 19.85 10.36
C SER A 352 -14.31 19.55 8.90
N MET A 353 -13.99 18.36 8.40
CA MET A 353 -14.33 17.94 7.03
C MET A 353 -15.84 17.85 6.81
N ASN A 354 -16.60 17.41 7.82
CA ASN A 354 -18.06 17.35 7.78
C ASN A 354 -18.69 18.76 7.80
N ALA A 355 -18.15 19.68 8.61
CA ALA A 355 -18.63 21.06 8.69
C ALA A 355 -18.30 21.88 7.42
N HIS A 356 -17.18 21.56 6.77
CA HIS A 356 -16.67 22.28 5.60
C HIS A 356 -16.34 21.29 4.47
N PRO A 357 -17.36 20.70 3.82
CA PRO A 357 -17.14 19.70 2.79
C PRO A 357 -16.37 20.28 1.61
N MET A 358 -15.50 19.47 1.04
CA MET A 358 -14.81 19.83 -0.21
C MET A 358 -15.82 19.93 -1.35
N THR A 359 -15.72 21.01 -2.13
CA THR A 359 -16.54 21.32 -3.31
C THR A 359 -15.69 21.55 -4.56
N GLU A 360 -16.33 21.75 -5.71
CA GLU A 360 -15.67 22.01 -7.01
C GLU A 360 -14.74 23.22 -7.00
N LYS A 361 -14.95 24.20 -6.12
CA LYS A 361 -14.07 25.37 -5.95
C LYS A 361 -12.64 25.00 -5.52
N HIS A 362 -12.44 23.79 -5.04
CA HIS A 362 -11.14 23.27 -4.61
C HIS A 362 -10.47 22.37 -5.65
N LEU A 363 -11.08 22.16 -6.82
CA LEU A 363 -10.46 21.56 -7.99
C LEU A 363 -9.60 22.59 -8.72
#